data_AF-A0A8E0S3A2-F1
#
_entry.id   AF-A0A8E0S3A2-F1
#
_cell.length_a   1.000
_cell.length_b   1.000
_cell.length_c   1.000
_cell.angle_alpha   90.00
_cell.angle_beta   90.00
_cell.angle_gamma   90.00
#
_symmetry.space_group_name_H-M   'P 1'
#
loop_
_entity.id
_entity.type
_entity.pdbx_description
1 polymer ?
#
loop_
_entity_poly.entity_id
_entity_poly.type
_entity_poly.pdbx_seq_one_letter_code
_entity_poly.pdbx_strand_id
1 'polypeptide(L)'
;MSPDKIESFRQFTGADAETARSFLSLCEDNLEIAVGLYMDDPNSANNDTDIAAPVEEYRSPIPQRTERLIPIDVPICEFQQSAALQ
;
A
#
# COMPACT_ATOMS: atom_id res chain seq x y z
N MET A 1 -6.55 -29.11 1.43
CA MET A 1 -7.38 -28.00 0.92
C MET A 1 -8.85 -28.35 0.96
N SER A 2 -9.68 -27.37 1.29
CA SER A 2 -11.14 -27.51 1.28
C SER A 2 -11.69 -27.31 -0.14
N PRO A 3 -12.43 -28.28 -0.73
CA PRO A 3 -12.98 -28.16 -2.08
C PRO A 3 -13.96 -26.98 -2.23
N ASP A 4 -14.73 -26.68 -1.18
CA ASP A 4 -15.68 -25.55 -1.15
C ASP A 4 -14.99 -24.19 -1.32
N LYS A 5 -13.77 -24.03 -0.79
CA LYS A 5 -13.00 -22.80 -0.92
C LYS A 5 -12.41 -22.64 -2.31
N ILE A 6 -12.02 -23.74 -2.94
CA ILE A 6 -11.55 -23.73 -4.33
C ILE A 6 -12.71 -23.26 -5.22
N GLU A 7 -13.92 -23.78 -5.02
CA GLU A 7 -15.08 -23.35 -5.81
C GLU A 7 -15.46 -21.89 -5.54
N SER A 8 -15.45 -21.47 -4.27
CA SER A 8 -15.69 -20.08 -3.88
C SER A 8 -14.67 -19.13 -4.52
N PHE A 9 -13.38 -19.45 -4.44
CA PHE A 9 -12.31 -18.67 -5.07
C PHE A 9 -12.58 -18.48 -6.55
N ARG A 10 -12.85 -19.57 -7.26
CA ARG A 10 -13.13 -19.53 -8.71
C ARG A 10 -14.38 -18.72 -9.03
N GLN A 11 -15.39 -18.73 -8.17
CA GLN A 11 -16.59 -17.92 -8.34
C GLN A 11 -16.30 -16.42 -8.19
N PHE A 12 -15.41 -16.03 -7.27
CA PHE A 12 -15.01 -14.63 -7.08
C PHE A 12 -14.02 -14.13 -8.13
N THR A 13 -13.10 -14.99 -8.58
CA THR A 13 -11.95 -14.60 -9.41
C THR A 13 -12.07 -14.99 -10.87
N GLY A 14 -12.95 -15.93 -11.21
CA GLY A 14 -13.04 -16.52 -12.54
C GLY A 14 -11.89 -17.46 -12.90
N ALA A 15 -10.98 -17.73 -11.97
CA ALA A 15 -9.80 -18.57 -12.21
C ALA A 15 -10.14 -20.06 -12.37
N ASP A 16 -9.19 -20.82 -12.89
CA ASP A 16 -9.22 -22.28 -12.91
C ASP A 16 -8.93 -22.90 -11.52
N ALA A 17 -9.25 -24.19 -11.41
CA ALA A 17 -9.12 -24.93 -10.15
C ALA A 17 -7.66 -25.19 -9.74
N GLU A 18 -6.73 -25.17 -10.70
CA GLU A 18 -5.30 -25.33 -10.42
C GLU A 18 -4.72 -24.03 -9.83
N THR A 19 -5.03 -22.89 -10.45
CA THR A 19 -4.66 -21.57 -9.92
C THR A 19 -5.26 -21.34 -8.53
N ALA A 20 -6.56 -21.63 -8.35
CA ALA A 20 -7.22 -21.52 -7.05
C ALA A 20 -6.55 -22.39 -5.98
N ARG A 21 -6.13 -23.61 -6.32
CA ARG A 21 -5.39 -24.50 -5.40
C ARG A 21 -4.02 -23.93 -5.05
N SER A 22 -3.32 -23.38 -6.03
CA SER A 22 -1.98 -22.80 -5.82
C SER A 22 -2.04 -21.61 -4.86
N PHE A 23 -2.94 -20.65 -5.11
CA PHE A 23 -3.14 -19.49 -4.23
C PHE A 23 -3.66 -19.87 -2.84
N LEU A 24 -4.62 -20.79 -2.74
CA LEU A 24 -5.10 -21.28 -1.44
C LEU A 24 -4.01 -22.08 -0.69
N SER A 25 -3.06 -22.70 -1.39
CA SER A 25 -1.89 -23.33 -0.78
C SER A 25 -0.96 -22.31 -0.16
N LEU A 26 -0.67 -21.24 -0.90
CA LEU A 26 0.19 -20.15 -0.44
C LEU A 26 -0.42 -19.42 0.76
N CYS A 27 -1.74 -19.31 0.81
CA CYS A 27 -2.47 -18.61 1.88
C CYS A 27 -2.98 -19.53 2.99
N GLU A 28 -2.45 -20.75 3.15
CA GLU A 28 -2.85 -21.69 4.23
C GLU A 28 -4.38 -21.95 4.28
N ASP A 29 -5.00 -22.15 3.11
CA ASP A 29 -6.45 -22.35 2.94
C ASP A 29 -7.28 -21.09 3.29
N ASN A 30 -6.66 -19.90 3.38
CA ASN A 30 -7.35 -18.63 3.64
C ASN A 30 -7.87 -18.00 2.32
N LEU A 31 -9.19 -18.02 2.16
CA LEU A 31 -9.85 -17.56 0.94
C LEU A 31 -9.72 -16.05 0.73
N GLU A 32 -9.88 -15.23 1.77
CA GLU A 32 -9.88 -13.77 1.65
C GLU A 32 -8.51 -13.27 1.18
N ILE A 33 -7.44 -13.79 1.78
CA ILE A 33 -6.06 -13.43 1.41
C ILE A 33 -5.73 -13.93 0.01
N ALA A 34 -6.13 -15.16 -0.33
CA ALA A 34 -5.89 -15.72 -1.66
C ALA A 34 -6.58 -14.90 -2.75
N VAL A 35 -7.86 -14.54 -2.56
CA VAL A 35 -8.62 -13.74 -3.52
C VAL A 35 -8.03 -12.34 -3.64
N GLY A 36 -7.65 -11.71 -2.52
CA GLY A 36 -7.00 -10.42 -2.50
C GLY A 36 -5.67 -10.43 -3.28
N LEU A 37 -4.84 -11.44 -3.07
CA LEU A 37 -3.56 -11.60 -3.77
C LEU A 37 -3.76 -11.81 -5.28
N TYR A 38 -4.73 -12.62 -5.69
CA TYR A 38 -5.04 -12.84 -7.11
C TYR A 38 -5.59 -11.59 -7.80
N MET A 39 -6.40 -10.78 -7.10
CA MET A 39 -6.96 -9.54 -7.65
C MET A 39 -5.93 -8.42 -7.75
N ASP A 40 -4.96 -8.39 -6.84
CA ASP A 40 -3.84 -7.45 -6.87
C ASP A 40 -2.83 -7.82 -7.98
N ASP A 41 -2.45 -9.10 -8.04
CA ASP A 41 -1.58 -9.63 -9.09
C ASP A 41 -1.96 -11.09 -9.49
N PRO A 42 -2.65 -11.28 -10.62
CA PRO A 42 -3.13 -12.61 -11.04
C PRO A 42 -1.99 -13.56 -11.45
N ASN A 43 -0.77 -13.06 -11.65
CA ASN A 43 0.40 -13.87 -12.00
C ASN A 43 1.16 -14.40 -10.77
N SER A 44 0.82 -13.95 -9.55
CA SER A 44 1.64 -14.22 -8.36
C SER A 44 1.78 -15.69 -7.97
N ALA A 45 0.80 -16.57 -8.24
CA ALA A 45 0.95 -17.99 -7.94
C ALA A 45 1.78 -18.79 -8.97
N ASN A 46 2.14 -18.18 -10.11
CA ASN A 46 3.08 -18.78 -11.06
C ASN A 46 4.54 -18.41 -10.74
N ASN A 47 4.77 -17.50 -9.79
CA ASN A 47 6.11 -17.01 -9.45
C ASN A 47 6.84 -17.89 -8.41
N ASP A 48 6.36 -19.10 -8.12
CA ASP A 48 7.09 -20.07 -7.28
C ASP A 48 8.35 -20.65 -7.98
N THR A 49 8.69 -20.17 -9.18
CA THR A 49 9.96 -20.52 -9.86
C THR A 49 10.61 -19.35 -10.60
N ASP A 50 10.40 -18.12 -10.15
CA ASP A 50 11.36 -17.07 -10.48
C ASP A 50 11.64 -16.30 -9.22
N ILE A 51 12.81 -16.55 -8.65
CA ILE A 51 13.56 -15.51 -7.97
C ILE A 51 13.83 -14.45 -9.05
N ALA A 52 12.79 -13.69 -9.42
CA ALA A 52 12.96 -12.39 -10.00
C ALA A 52 13.60 -11.62 -8.86
N ALA A 53 14.94 -11.56 -8.90
CA ALA A 53 15.75 -10.76 -8.01
C ALA A 53 14.98 -9.47 -7.74
N PRO A 54 14.92 -8.97 -6.49
CA PRO A 54 14.44 -7.62 -6.30
C PRO A 54 15.33 -6.78 -7.20
N VAL A 55 14.77 -6.30 -8.31
CA VAL A 55 15.41 -5.28 -9.10
C VAL A 55 15.46 -4.15 -8.10
N GLU A 56 16.61 -3.99 -7.46
CA GLU A 56 16.93 -2.85 -6.61
C GLU A 56 16.85 -1.65 -7.53
N GLU A 57 15.61 -1.20 -7.77
CA GLU A 57 15.30 0.01 -8.48
C GLU A 57 15.70 1.12 -7.51
N TYR A 58 17.01 1.39 -7.49
CA TYR A 58 17.63 2.46 -6.73
C TYR A 58 17.00 3.77 -7.21
N ARG A 59 15.91 4.17 -6.56
CA ARG A 59 15.28 5.47 -6.81
C ARG A 59 16.27 6.52 -6.34
N SER A 60 16.70 7.38 -7.26
CA SER A 60 17.56 8.51 -6.94
C SER A 60 16.95 9.33 -5.80
N PRO A 61 17.76 9.78 -4.81
CA PRO A 61 17.25 10.53 -3.68
C PRO A 61 16.60 11.84 -4.14
N ILE A 62 15.53 12.23 -3.46
CA ILE A 62 14.76 13.45 -3.78
C ILE A 62 15.66 14.68 -3.53
N PRO A 63 15.86 15.57 -4.53
CA PRO A 63 16.59 16.81 -4.34
C PRO A 63 16.01 17.63 -3.18
N GLN A 64 16.85 18.00 -2.22
CA GLN A 64 16.44 18.81 -1.06
C GLN A 64 16.44 20.31 -1.42
N ARG A 65 15.40 21.05 -1.04
CA ARG A 65 15.37 22.51 -1.19
C ARG A 65 16.27 23.17 -0.14
N THR A 66 17.14 24.08 -0.57
CA THR A 66 18.04 24.87 0.30
C THR A 66 17.45 26.23 0.65
N GLU A 67 16.17 26.29 1.04
CA GLU A 67 15.55 27.57 1.41
C GLU A 67 16.01 27.98 2.82
N ARG A 68 16.39 29.25 2.98
CA ARG A 68 16.77 29.83 4.26
C ARG A 68 15.76 30.88 4.64
N LEU A 69 15.28 30.81 5.87
CA LEU A 69 14.44 31.87 6.45
C LEU A 69 15.26 33.15 6.55
N ILE A 70 14.79 34.20 5.89
CA ILE A 70 15.29 35.56 6.11
C ILE A 70 14.56 36.14 7.33
N PRO A 71 15.27 36.76 8.29
CA PRO A 71 14.63 37.46 9.38
C PRO A 71 13.73 38.57 8.83
N ILE A 72 12.46 38.54 9.21
CA ILE A 72 11.53 39.65 8.93
C ILE A 72 11.43 40.47 10.21
N ASP A 73 11.94 41.70 10.16
CA ASP A 73 11.74 42.69 11.22
C ASP A 73 10.34 43.30 11.02
N VAL A 74 9.33 42.70 11.65
CA VAL A 74 7.96 43.24 11.63
C VAL A 74 7.82 44.27 12.75
N PRO A 75 7.44 45.54 12.46
CA PRO A 75 7.18 46.51 13.52
C PRO A 75 5.95 46.09 14.31
N ILE A 76 6.13 45.90 15.62
CA ILE A 76 5.05 45.55 16.55
C ILE A 76 4.22 46.83 16.79
N CYS A 77 2.98 46.84 16.30
CA CYS A 77 2.02 47.89 16.63
C CYS A 77 1.26 47.46 17.89
N GLU A 78 1.53 48.09 19.03
CA GLU A 78 0.85 47.78 20.29
C GLU A 78 -0.58 48.32 20.26
N PHE A 79 -1.57 47.41 20.14
CA PHE A 79 -2.98 47.76 20.32
C PHE A 79 -3.26 47.94 21.82
N GLN A 80 -3.46 49.18 22.27
CA GLN A 80 -3.92 49.47 23.62
C GLN A 80 -5.33 48.88 23.82
N GLN A 81 -5.43 47.83 24.63
CA GLN A 81 -6.71 47.36 25.19
C GLN A 81 -7.26 48.44 26.13
N SER A 82 -8.30 49.15 25.71
CA SER A 82 -9.10 49.97 26.62
C SER A 82 -9.81 49.04 27.60
N ALA A 83 -9.36 49.08 28.86
CA ALA A 83 -9.99 48.40 29.96
C ALA A 83 -11.43 48.88 30.14
N ALA A 84 -12.36 47.93 30.17
CA ALA A 84 -13.73 48.17 30.60
C ALA A 84 -13.71 48.64 32.07
N LEU A 85 -14.28 49.82 32.33
CA LEU A 85 -14.65 50.29 33.66
C LEU A 85 -16.16 50.53 33.69
N GLN A 86 -16.74 50.11 34.81
CA GLN A 86 -18.14 49.88 35.13
C GLN A 86 -19.09 51.05 34.90
#